data_AF-A0A2N9IY56-F1
#
_entry.id   AF-A0A2N9IY56-F1
#
_cell.length_a   1.000
_cell.length_b   1.000
_cell.length_c   1.000
_cell.angle_alpha   90.00
_cell.angle_beta   90.00
_cell.angle_gamma   90.00
#
_symmetry.space_group_name_H-M   'P 1'
#
loop_
_entity.id
_entity.type
_entity.pdbx_description
1 polymer ?
#
loop_
_entity_poly.entity_id
_entity_poly.type
_entity_poly.pdbx_seq_one_letter_code
_entity_poly.pdbx_strand_id
1 'polypeptide(L)'
;MAELKLFRTWSSPFALRVVWALDLKGIQFDTIFEDLSNKSSLLLQYNPIYKKVPVLVHNGKPLAESLVILEYIDETWKQTPLLPEDPSERATARFWAKFGEDKVLPSVYNVFIKQGKDQEEAIVTAHENLRNLEGLISGKKFFSGETIGLVDLAFGWLANLLGVLEEGKQPAEVQYDDKLNEDCGRE
;
A
#
# COMPACT_ATOMS: atom_id res chain seq x y z
N MET A 1 24.79 17.12 -4.60
CA MET A 1 23.70 16.14 -4.64
C MET A 1 22.39 16.89 -4.41
N ALA A 2 21.31 16.50 -5.08
CA ALA A 2 20.00 17.11 -4.85
C ALA A 2 19.54 16.86 -3.40
N GLU A 3 18.91 17.85 -2.78
CA GLU A 3 18.37 17.73 -1.42
C GLU A 3 17.04 16.97 -1.50
N LEU A 4 16.95 15.81 -0.84
CA LEU A 4 15.76 14.96 -0.85
C LEU A 4 15.35 14.62 0.59
N LYS A 5 14.14 15.03 0.98
CA LYS A 5 13.59 14.78 2.32
C LYS A 5 12.25 14.09 2.23
N LEU A 6 12.00 13.12 3.09
CA LEU A 6 10.71 12.44 3.20
C LEU A 6 10.12 12.66 4.59
N PHE A 7 9.00 13.37 4.63
CA PHE A 7 8.18 13.53 5.83
C PHE A 7 7.26 12.31 5.95
N ARG A 8 7.36 11.58 7.07
CA ARG A 8 6.60 10.34 7.29
C ARG A 8 6.36 10.03 8.76
N THR A 9 5.46 9.09 9.03
CA THR A 9 5.50 8.32 10.28
C THR A 9 6.20 6.98 10.03
N TRP A 10 6.63 6.32 11.10
CA TRP A 10 7.29 5.01 11.00
C TRP A 10 6.36 3.94 10.40
N SER A 11 5.07 3.95 10.75
CA SER A 11 4.10 2.90 10.38
C SER A 11 3.19 3.24 9.20
N SER A 12 3.28 4.43 8.60
CA SER A 12 2.37 4.79 7.50
C SER A 12 2.60 3.89 6.28
N PRO A 13 1.58 3.13 5.83
CA PRO A 13 1.71 2.28 4.65
C PRO A 13 1.99 3.11 3.40
N PHE A 14 1.39 4.31 3.31
CA PHE A 14 1.60 5.25 2.21
C PHE A 14 3.05 5.74 2.14
N ALA A 15 3.69 5.99 3.29
CA ALA A 15 5.08 6.43 3.33
C ALA A 15 6.06 5.29 3.05
N LEU A 16 5.74 4.06 3.48
CA LEU A 16 6.56 2.89 3.18
C LEU A 16 6.67 2.64 1.68
N ARG A 17 5.62 2.91 0.89
CA ARG A 17 5.69 2.83 -0.58
C ARG A 17 6.83 3.69 -1.14
N VAL A 18 6.95 4.92 -0.65
CA VAL A 18 7.95 5.90 -1.10
C VAL A 18 9.35 5.46 -0.68
N VAL A 19 9.50 4.94 0.54
CA VAL A 19 10.77 4.41 1.05
C VAL A 19 11.26 3.27 0.19
N TRP A 20 10.42 2.26 -0.03
CA TRP A 20 10.77 1.11 -0.86
C TRP A 20 11.09 1.51 -2.30
N ALA A 21 10.38 2.48 -2.87
CA ALA A 21 10.68 2.98 -4.22
C ALA A 21 12.06 3.65 -4.30
N LEU A 22 12.42 4.46 -3.31
CA LEU A 22 13.74 5.10 -3.23
C LEU A 22 14.84 4.07 -2.98
N ASP A 23 14.60 3.09 -2.11
CA ASP A 23 15.53 2.01 -1.80
C ASP A 23 15.80 1.12 -3.04
N LEU A 24 14.76 0.72 -3.77
CA LEU A 24 14.87 -0.05 -5.02
C LEU A 24 15.70 0.68 -6.09
N LYS A 25 15.65 2.01 -6.08
CA LYS A 25 16.42 2.86 -7.00
C LYS A 25 17.77 3.30 -6.44
N GLY A 26 18.12 2.90 -5.20
CA GLY A 26 19.37 3.26 -4.54
C GLY A 26 19.52 4.76 -4.22
N ILE A 27 18.40 5.48 -4.08
CA ILE A 27 18.39 6.92 -3.84
C ILE A 27 18.44 7.22 -2.34
N GLN A 28 19.44 7.99 -1.92
CA GLN A 28 19.57 8.45 -0.55
C GLN A 28 18.64 9.64 -0.28
N PHE A 29 18.02 9.68 0.89
CA PHE A 29 17.11 10.74 1.33
C PHE A 29 17.15 10.89 2.85
N ASP A 30 16.88 12.10 3.33
CA ASP A 30 16.71 12.34 4.76
C ASP A 30 15.27 12.02 5.18
N THR A 31 15.10 11.31 6.29
CA THR A 31 13.78 11.05 6.86
C THR A 31 13.46 12.07 7.95
N ILE A 32 12.31 12.73 7.83
CA ILE A 32 11.73 13.59 8.86
C ILE A 32 10.51 12.90 9.44
N PHE A 33 10.60 12.48 10.70
CA PHE A 33 9.47 11.86 11.38
C PHE A 33 8.49 12.91 11.89
N GLU A 34 7.21 12.74 11.53
CA GLU A 34 6.11 13.62 11.93
C GLU A 34 5.30 13.00 13.07
N ASP A 35 4.86 13.86 13.99
CA ASP A 35 3.80 13.54 14.94
C ASP A 35 2.46 14.01 14.36
N LEU A 36 1.56 13.06 14.05
CA LEU A 36 0.26 13.41 13.45
C LEU A 36 -0.73 14.03 14.45
N SER A 37 -0.46 13.94 15.76
CA SER A 37 -1.22 14.62 16.81
C SER A 37 -0.77 16.08 16.97
N ASN A 38 0.49 16.37 16.65
CA ASN A 38 1.09 17.70 16.69
C ASN A 38 1.92 17.97 15.43
N LYS A 39 1.23 18.17 14.31
CA LYS A 39 1.83 18.29 12.97
C LYS A 39 2.75 19.50 12.87
N SER A 40 3.92 19.32 12.25
CA SER A 40 4.86 20.42 12.06
C SER A 40 4.30 21.52 11.14
N SER A 41 4.79 22.75 11.32
CA SER A 41 4.45 23.86 10.42
C SER A 41 4.89 23.60 8.98
N LEU A 42 6.02 22.91 8.78
CA LEU A 42 6.51 22.50 7.47
C LEU A 42 5.57 21.51 6.79
N LEU A 43 5.07 20.50 7.50
CA LEU A 43 4.09 19.57 6.94
C LEU A 43 2.82 20.29 6.47
N LEU A 44 2.31 21.22 7.30
CA LEU A 44 1.13 22.01 6.97
C LEU A 44 1.37 22.96 5.79
N GLN A 45 2.59 23.49 5.66
CA GLN A 45 2.99 24.32 4.53
C GLN A 45 3.12 23.51 3.24
N TYR A 46 3.72 22.31 3.31
CA TYR A 46 4.01 21.49 2.14
C TYR A 46 2.80 20.69 1.63
N ASN A 47 1.88 20.31 2.52
CA ASN A 47 0.62 19.67 2.17
C ASN A 47 -0.57 20.39 2.83
N PRO A 48 -0.92 21.61 2.38
CA PRO A 48 -1.95 22.43 3.02
C PRO A 48 -3.37 21.85 2.86
N ILE A 49 -3.59 21.05 1.81
CA ILE A 49 -4.90 20.46 1.48
C ILE A 49 -5.21 19.30 2.42
N TYR A 50 -4.37 18.26 2.42
CA TYR A 50 -4.65 17.04 3.16
C TYR A 50 -3.99 17.02 4.54
N LYS A 51 -2.88 17.76 4.73
CA LYS A 51 -2.14 17.84 5.99
C LYS A 51 -1.72 16.44 6.48
N LYS A 52 -1.32 15.58 5.53
CA LYS A 52 -0.99 14.16 5.73
C LYS A 52 0.39 13.85 5.18
N VAL A 53 0.95 12.75 5.68
CA VAL A 53 2.17 12.12 5.16
C VAL A 53 1.81 10.94 4.22
N PRO A 54 2.67 10.56 3.27
CA PRO A 54 4.00 11.11 3.00
C PRO A 54 4.00 12.48 2.31
N VAL A 55 5.06 13.25 2.55
CA VAL A 55 5.45 14.37 1.68
C VAL A 55 6.91 14.20 1.30
N LEU A 56 7.18 14.10 0.00
CA LEU A 56 8.55 14.08 -0.55
C LEU A 56 8.93 15.51 -0.94
N VAL A 57 10.03 16.03 -0.44
CA VAL A 57 10.56 17.35 -0.81
C VAL A 57 11.84 17.14 -1.61
N HIS A 58 11.80 17.48 -2.89
CA HIS A 58 12.96 17.38 -3.79
C HIS A 58 13.40 18.78 -4.21
N ASN A 59 14.60 19.20 -3.78
CA ASN A 59 15.15 20.54 -4.01
C ASN A 59 14.17 21.66 -3.61
N GLY A 60 13.61 21.54 -2.40
CA GLY A 60 12.65 22.49 -1.85
C GLY A 60 11.23 22.43 -2.45
N LYS A 61 10.97 21.53 -3.41
CA LYS A 61 9.64 21.36 -4.02
C LYS A 61 8.91 20.19 -3.36
N PRO A 62 7.79 20.45 -2.64
CA PRO A 62 7.03 19.39 -2.00
C PRO A 62 6.12 18.64 -2.99
N LEU A 63 5.98 17.34 -2.77
CA LEU A 63 5.10 16.42 -3.47
C LEU A 63 4.31 15.64 -2.42
N ALA A 64 2.99 15.60 -2.57
CA ALA A 64 2.07 14.89 -1.69
C ALA A 64 1.38 13.75 -2.46
N GLU A 65 0.68 12.88 -1.73
CA GLU A 65 0.01 11.67 -2.20
C GLU A 65 0.99 10.58 -2.69
N SER A 66 0.96 9.43 -2.01
CA SER A 66 2.00 8.40 -2.21
C SER A 66 2.09 7.89 -3.64
N LEU A 67 0.96 7.63 -4.32
CA LEU A 67 0.97 7.15 -5.70
C LEU A 67 1.49 8.21 -6.68
N VAL A 68 1.19 9.49 -6.44
CA VAL A 68 1.72 10.61 -7.23
C VAL A 68 3.24 10.74 -7.03
N ILE A 69 3.70 10.59 -5.78
CA ILE A 69 5.14 10.57 -5.46
C ILE A 69 5.84 9.40 -6.16
N LEU A 70 5.23 8.21 -6.25
CA LEU A 70 5.81 7.07 -6.97
C LEU A 70 5.97 7.33 -8.46
N GLU A 71 4.98 7.93 -9.11
CA GLU A 71 5.07 8.35 -10.52
C GLU A 71 6.22 9.35 -10.70
N TYR A 72 6.31 10.36 -9.82
CA TYR A 72 7.41 11.32 -9.85
C TYR A 72 8.79 10.66 -9.70
N ILE A 73 8.91 9.69 -8.78
CA ILE A 73 10.14 8.93 -8.57
C ILE A 73 10.51 8.14 -9.83
N ASP A 74 9.55 7.45 -10.44
CA ASP A 74 9.75 6.71 -11.67
C ASP A 74 10.11 7.61 -12.86
N GLU A 75 9.54 8.81 -12.88
CA GLU A 75 9.82 9.80 -13.92
C GLU A 75 11.20 10.43 -13.76
N THR A 76 11.66 10.65 -12.53
CA THR A 76 12.91 11.34 -12.21
C THR A 76 14.13 10.43 -12.27
N TRP A 77 14.01 9.20 -11.77
CA TRP A 77 15.11 8.24 -11.66
C TRP A 77 14.78 6.99 -12.48
N LYS A 78 15.33 6.94 -13.70
CA LYS A 78 14.96 5.93 -14.71
C LYS A 78 15.54 4.55 -14.48
N GLN A 79 16.47 4.38 -13.54
CA GLN A 79 16.93 3.06 -13.14
C GLN A 79 15.77 2.28 -12.50
N THR A 80 15.65 1.00 -12.83
CA THR A 80 14.61 0.10 -12.30
C THR A 80 13.18 0.70 -12.46
N PRO A 81 12.59 0.64 -13.67
CA PRO A 81 11.26 1.17 -13.92
C PRO A 81 10.20 0.55 -12.98
N LEU A 82 9.36 1.39 -12.37
CA LEU A 82 8.24 0.97 -11.54
C LEU A 82 6.98 0.69 -12.36
N LEU A 83 6.90 1.31 -13.53
CA LEU A 83 5.79 1.13 -14.46
C LEU A 83 6.27 0.44 -15.75
N PRO A 84 5.40 -0.34 -16.41
CA PRO A 84 5.65 -0.84 -17.75
C PRO A 84 5.90 0.29 -18.76
N GLU A 85 6.46 -0.06 -19.92
CA GLU A 85 6.61 0.88 -21.03
C GLU A 85 5.32 0.99 -21.85
N ASP A 86 4.60 -0.12 -22.04
CA ASP A 86 3.36 -0.16 -22.80
C ASP A 86 2.26 0.71 -22.15
N PRO A 87 1.61 1.63 -22.90
CA PRO A 87 0.58 2.51 -22.34
C PRO A 87 -0.62 1.80 -21.71
N SER A 88 -1.05 0.66 -22.26
CA SER A 88 -2.19 -0.12 -21.76
C SER A 88 -1.82 -0.82 -20.45
N GLU A 89 -0.64 -1.41 -20.39
CA GLU A 89 -0.12 -2.03 -19.17
C GLU A 89 0.12 -0.99 -18.06
N ARG A 90 0.63 0.20 -18.40
CA ARG A 90 0.73 1.34 -17.47
C ARG A 90 -0.61 1.74 -16.90
N ALA A 91 -1.64 1.85 -17.74
CA ALA A 91 -3.00 2.17 -17.30
C ALA A 91 -3.56 1.09 -16.36
N THR A 92 -3.30 -0.18 -16.69
CA THR A 92 -3.69 -1.33 -15.86
C THR A 92 -3.00 -1.30 -14.49
N ALA A 93 -1.69 -1.03 -14.43
CA ALA A 93 -0.96 -0.90 -13.17
C ALA A 93 -1.52 0.22 -12.29
N ARG A 94 -1.81 1.39 -12.88
CA ARG A 94 -2.44 2.52 -12.16
C ARG A 94 -3.82 2.19 -11.63
N PHE A 95 -4.62 1.48 -12.42
CA PHE A 95 -5.94 1.03 -12.00
C PHE A 95 -5.84 0.17 -10.73
N TRP A 96 -4.96 -0.84 -10.72
CA TRP A 96 -4.81 -1.73 -9.57
C TRP A 96 -4.23 -1.02 -8.35
N ALA A 97 -3.24 -0.14 -8.54
CA ALA A 97 -2.71 0.68 -7.45
C ALA A 97 -3.79 1.57 -6.81
N LYS A 98 -4.62 2.20 -7.64
CA LYS A 98 -5.76 3.02 -7.17
C LYS A 98 -6.84 2.19 -6.49
N PHE A 99 -7.18 1.01 -7.04
CA PHE A 99 -8.09 0.07 -6.39
C PHE A 99 -7.60 -0.35 -5.00
N GLY A 100 -6.29 -0.60 -4.88
CA GLY A 100 -5.66 -0.92 -3.60
C GLY A 100 -5.80 0.18 -2.56
N GLU A 101 -5.61 1.43 -2.97
CA GLU A 101 -5.75 2.61 -2.11
C GLU A 101 -7.20 2.93 -1.74
N ASP A 102 -8.11 2.88 -2.72
CA ASP A 102 -9.50 3.33 -2.54
C ASP A 102 -10.42 2.26 -1.93
N LYS A 103 -10.12 0.97 -2.14
CA LYS A 103 -11.00 -0.15 -1.79
C LYS A 103 -10.37 -1.14 -0.84
N VAL A 104 -9.19 -1.67 -1.18
CA VAL A 104 -8.57 -2.76 -0.40
C VAL A 104 -8.11 -2.24 0.96
N LEU A 105 -7.31 -1.18 1.01
CA LEU A 105 -6.79 -0.65 2.27
C LEU A 105 -7.92 -0.22 3.23
N PRO A 106 -8.94 0.55 2.81
CA PRO A 106 -10.04 0.91 3.70
C PRO A 106 -10.87 -0.30 4.16
N SER A 107 -11.15 -1.27 3.28
CA SER A 107 -11.94 -2.45 3.66
C SER A 107 -11.20 -3.32 4.67
N VAL A 108 -9.90 -3.57 4.47
CA VAL A 108 -9.07 -4.31 5.44
C VAL A 108 -8.96 -3.54 6.76
N TYR A 109 -8.71 -2.23 6.71
CA TYR A 109 -8.61 -1.42 7.94
C TYR A 109 -9.93 -1.42 8.73
N ASN A 110 -11.07 -1.39 8.04
CA ASN A 110 -12.41 -1.46 8.65
C ASN A 110 -12.63 -2.74 9.46
N VAL A 111 -12.04 -3.87 9.07
CA VAL A 111 -12.12 -5.12 9.84
C VAL A 111 -11.50 -4.98 11.24
N PHE A 112 -10.47 -4.14 11.38
CA PHE A 112 -9.78 -3.94 12.66
C PHE A 112 -10.41 -2.88 13.55
N ILE A 113 -11.09 -1.88 12.97
CA ILE A 113 -11.64 -0.76 13.74
C ILE A 113 -13.13 -0.90 14.07
N LYS A 114 -13.90 -1.64 13.26
CA LYS A 114 -15.34 -1.84 13.47
C LYS A 114 -15.59 -3.03 14.40
N GLN A 115 -16.79 -3.10 14.98
CA GLN A 115 -17.21 -4.17 15.90
C GLN A 115 -18.63 -4.65 15.58
N GLY A 116 -18.94 -5.90 15.95
CA GLY A 116 -20.26 -6.49 15.78
C GLY A 116 -20.64 -6.63 14.30
N LYS A 117 -21.91 -6.35 13.96
CA LYS A 117 -22.44 -6.50 12.59
C LYS A 117 -21.66 -5.69 11.56
N ASP A 118 -21.24 -4.48 11.91
CA ASP A 118 -20.44 -3.62 11.04
C ASP A 118 -19.06 -4.23 10.71
N GLN A 119 -18.51 -5.04 11.62
CA GLN A 119 -17.26 -5.78 11.40
C GLN A 119 -17.49 -6.99 10.48
N GLU A 120 -18.59 -7.74 10.66
CA GLU A 120 -18.96 -8.85 9.79
C GLU A 120 -19.12 -8.39 8.33
N GLU A 121 -19.81 -7.27 8.09
CA GLU A 121 -19.93 -6.66 6.76
C GLU A 121 -18.57 -6.20 6.20
N ALA A 122 -17.70 -5.67 7.05
CA ALA A 122 -16.34 -5.28 6.65
C ALA A 122 -15.50 -6.49 6.25
N ILE A 123 -15.65 -7.63 6.95
CA ILE A 123 -14.96 -8.89 6.62
C ILE A 123 -15.39 -9.40 5.25
N VAL A 124 -16.69 -9.37 4.94
CA VAL A 124 -17.20 -9.75 3.62
C VAL A 124 -16.61 -8.85 2.53
N THR A 125 -16.69 -7.53 2.74
CA THR A 125 -16.16 -6.54 1.79
C THR A 125 -14.64 -6.70 1.57
N ALA A 126 -13.88 -6.94 2.64
CA ALA A 126 -12.44 -7.15 2.57
C ALA A 126 -12.11 -8.44 1.80
N HIS A 127 -12.84 -9.53 2.07
CA HIS A 127 -12.67 -10.79 1.33
C HIS A 127 -12.94 -10.63 -0.17
N GLU A 128 -14.02 -9.95 -0.55
CA GLU A 128 -14.34 -9.70 -1.96
C GLU A 128 -13.23 -8.90 -2.65
N ASN A 129 -12.74 -7.84 -2.01
CA ASN A 129 -11.67 -7.01 -2.55
C ASN A 129 -10.34 -7.76 -2.65
N LEU A 130 -9.99 -8.59 -1.66
CA LEU A 130 -8.78 -9.41 -1.66
C LEU A 130 -8.84 -10.52 -2.72
N ARG A 131 -10.01 -11.13 -2.93
CA ARG A 131 -10.20 -12.14 -3.99
C ARG A 131 -9.90 -11.60 -5.38
N ASN A 132 -10.24 -10.33 -5.65
CA ASN A 132 -9.88 -9.68 -6.92
C ASN A 132 -8.35 -9.60 -7.14
N LEU A 133 -7.54 -9.61 -6.07
CA LEU A 133 -6.08 -9.58 -6.15
C LEU A 133 -5.47 -10.97 -6.39
N GLU A 134 -6.11 -12.05 -5.96
CA GLU A 134 -5.61 -13.42 -6.16
C GLU A 134 -5.44 -13.74 -7.65
N GLY A 135 -6.41 -13.33 -8.48
CA GLY A 135 -6.31 -13.46 -9.94
C GLY A 135 -5.16 -12.65 -10.56
N LEU A 136 -4.73 -11.57 -9.90
CA LEU A 136 -3.67 -10.69 -10.42
C LEU A 136 -2.27 -11.29 -10.23
N ILE A 137 -2.04 -11.98 -9.11
CA ILE A 137 -0.74 -12.56 -8.73
C ILE A 137 -0.56 -14.00 -9.20
N SER A 138 -1.65 -14.71 -9.53
CA SER A 138 -1.59 -16.11 -9.95
C SER A 138 -0.58 -16.35 -11.08
N GLY A 139 0.38 -17.25 -10.84
CA GLY A 139 1.45 -17.57 -11.79
C GLY A 139 2.56 -16.54 -11.93
N LYS A 140 2.60 -15.50 -11.08
CA LYS A 140 3.62 -14.45 -11.09
C LYS A 140 4.37 -14.39 -9.76
N LYS A 141 5.61 -13.92 -9.81
CA LYS A 141 6.43 -13.68 -8.60
C LYS A 141 5.95 -12.45 -7.82
N PHE A 142 5.56 -11.40 -8.55
CA PHE A 142 5.06 -10.12 -8.05
C PHE A 142 3.77 -9.76 -8.79
N PHE A 143 2.95 -8.85 -8.24
CA PHE A 143 1.78 -8.33 -8.94
C PHE A 143 2.16 -7.69 -10.29
N SER A 144 3.35 -7.06 -10.35
CA SER A 144 3.89 -6.46 -11.57
C SER A 144 4.69 -7.44 -12.45
N GLY A 145 4.69 -8.75 -12.16
CA GLY A 145 5.40 -9.77 -12.96
C GLY A 145 6.67 -10.29 -12.28
N GLU A 146 7.82 -10.17 -12.96
CA GLU A 146 9.11 -10.71 -12.49
C GLU A 146 9.88 -9.78 -11.56
N THR A 147 9.54 -8.49 -11.57
CA THR A 147 10.20 -7.43 -10.80
C THR A 147 9.17 -6.61 -10.04
N ILE A 148 9.59 -6.02 -8.92
CA ILE A 148 8.73 -5.16 -8.09
C ILE A 148 8.39 -3.88 -8.87
N GLY A 149 7.10 -3.59 -9.02
CA GLY A 149 6.60 -2.40 -9.68
C GLY A 149 5.60 -1.59 -8.84
N LEU A 150 4.89 -0.66 -9.47
CA LEU A 150 3.94 0.24 -8.83
C LEU A 150 2.87 -0.51 -8.02
N VAL A 151 2.35 -1.60 -8.57
CA VAL A 151 1.28 -2.39 -7.95
C VAL A 151 1.79 -3.07 -6.68
N ASP A 152 2.99 -3.62 -6.73
CA ASP A 152 3.64 -4.24 -5.57
C ASP A 152 3.89 -3.23 -4.46
N LEU A 153 4.38 -2.05 -4.79
CA LEU A 153 4.57 -0.96 -3.83
C LEU A 153 3.23 -0.51 -3.23
N ALA A 154 2.17 -0.47 -4.03
CA ALA A 154 0.82 -0.11 -3.58
C ALA A 154 0.25 -1.11 -2.56
N PHE A 155 0.55 -2.40 -2.73
CA PHE A 155 0.06 -3.51 -1.91
C PHE A 155 1.07 -4.04 -0.88
N GLY A 156 2.33 -3.61 -0.88
CA GLY A 156 3.38 -4.18 -0.02
C GLY A 156 3.09 -4.09 1.48
N TRP A 157 2.21 -3.18 1.89
CA TRP A 157 1.72 -3.11 3.27
C TRP A 157 0.90 -4.34 3.71
N LEU A 158 0.33 -5.11 2.77
CA LEU A 158 -0.37 -6.37 3.08
C LEU A 158 0.59 -7.40 3.70
N ALA A 159 1.84 -7.45 3.24
CA ALA A 159 2.85 -8.34 3.82
C ALA A 159 3.20 -7.94 5.26
N ASN A 160 3.27 -6.63 5.55
CA ASN A 160 3.47 -6.14 6.92
C ASN A 160 2.27 -6.47 7.83
N LEU A 161 1.05 -6.46 7.29
CA LEU A 161 -0.14 -6.82 8.05
C LEU A 161 -0.13 -8.29 8.46
N LEU A 162 0.30 -9.20 7.58
CA LEU A 162 0.41 -10.62 7.91
C LEU A 162 1.40 -10.86 9.05
N GLY A 163 2.56 -10.21 9.04
CA GLY A 163 3.51 -10.28 10.15
C GLY A 163 2.92 -9.79 11.48
N VAL A 164 2.17 -8.68 11.46
CA VAL A 164 1.47 -8.17 12.65
C VAL A 164 0.34 -9.10 13.11
N LEU A 165 -0.37 -9.75 12.18
CA LEU A 165 -1.41 -10.75 12.52
C LEU A 165 -0.80 -12.03 13.09
N GLU A 166 0.35 -12.46 12.60
CA GLU A 166 1.08 -13.63 13.10
C GLU A 166 1.66 -13.37 14.50
N GLU A 167 2.22 -12.19 14.75
CA GLU A 167 2.70 -11.78 16.07
C GLU A 167 1.56 -11.42 17.04
N GLY A 168 0.43 -10.93 16.51
CA GLY A 168 -0.78 -10.56 17.25
C GLY A 168 -1.70 -11.72 17.62
N LYS A 169 -1.40 -12.94 17.17
CA LYS A 169 -2.07 -14.17 17.65
C LYS A 169 -1.68 -14.46 19.10
N GLN A 170 -2.37 -13.80 20.04
CA GLN A 170 -2.91 -14.56 21.16
C GLN A 170 -3.96 -15.54 20.59
N PRO A 171 -4.04 -16.79 21.10
CA PRO A 171 -4.81 -17.83 20.47
C PRO A 171 -6.31 -17.58 20.68
N ALA A 172 -6.94 -16.89 19.74
CA ALA A 172 -8.35 -17.11 19.46
C ALA A 172 -8.38 -18.15 18.35
N GLU A 173 -8.75 -19.38 18.69
CA GLU A 173 -9.12 -20.42 17.73
C GLU A 173 -10.18 -19.85 16.78
N VAL A 174 -9.77 -19.51 15.57
CA VAL A 174 -10.70 -19.38 14.46
C VAL A 174 -11.04 -20.82 14.09
N GLN A 175 -12.16 -21.32 14.61
CA GLN A 175 -12.76 -22.55 14.11
C GLN A 175 -13.15 -22.29 12.66
N TYR A 176 -12.41 -22.88 11.72
CA TYR A 176 -12.90 -23.11 10.37
C TYR A 176 -14.02 -24.14 10.50
N ASP A 177 -15.26 -23.72 10.19
CA ASP A 177 -16.37 -24.66 10.04
C ASP A 177 -16.17 -25.42 8.73
N ASP A 178 -15.67 -26.65 8.82
CA ASP A 178 -15.42 -27.58 7.70
C ASP A 178 -16.71 -28.07 6.99
N LYS A 179 -17.87 -27.42 7.21
CA LYS A 179 -19.16 -27.87 6.69
C LYS A 179 -19.52 -27.44 5.27
N LEU A 180 -18.59 -26.92 4.47
CA LEU A 180 -18.86 -26.53 3.07
C LEU A 180 -18.22 -27.42 2.01
N ASN A 181 -17.65 -28.59 2.38
CA ASN A 181 -17.01 -29.53 1.44
C ASN A 181 -17.55 -30.98 1.51
N GLU A 182 -18.84 -31.21 1.77
CA GLU A 182 -19.41 -32.58 1.64
C GLU A 182 -20.63 -32.74 0.72
N ASP A 183 -21.21 -31.68 0.13
CA ASP A 183 -22.41 -31.82 -0.71
C ASP A 183 -22.17 -31.80 -2.24
N CYS A 184 -21.02 -32.30 -2.72
CA CYS A 184 -20.77 -32.43 -4.17
C CYS A 184 -20.18 -33.79 -4.61
N GLY A 185 -20.51 -34.87 -3.91
CA GLY A 185 -20.03 -36.19 -4.33
C GLY A 185 -20.67 -37.37 -3.62
N ARG A 186 -21.97 -37.60 -3.87
CA ARG A 186 -22.61 -38.94 -3.83
C ARG A 186 -24.07 -38.85 -4.28
N GLU A 187 -24.29 -39.11 -5.57
CA GLU A 187 -25.25 -40.10 -6.13
C GLU A 187 -25.09 -40.16 -7.66
#